data_AF-A0A957IAN1-F1
#
_entry.id   AF-A0A957IAN1-F1
#
_cell.length_a   1.000
_cell.length_b   1.000
_cell.length_c   1.000
_cell.angle_alpha   90.00
_cell.angle_beta   90.00
_cell.angle_gamma   90.00
#
_symmetry.space_group_name_H-M   'P 1'
#
loop_
_entity.id
_entity.type
_entity.pdbx_description
1 polymer ?
#
loop_
_entity_poly.entity_id
_entity_poly.type
_entity_poly.pdbx_seq_one_letter_code
_entity_poly.pdbx_strand_id
1 'polypeptide(L)'
;PASLNQLDQPLAALNTAVSHLATTAQPNDDLTPAAIAEFQQQVAALAADGQAFWQERQTLLSDLTGLGDLSGLAQANAAQHAARERLDPFIPRLKALQKSLTALVREAGRARDAAEKELNGRSATAWDHKTARTALADLEAARDAATAALKELIYWHTQANWLQSRFPEGVYTDVLGLCNVVSRADIAKHDDSLTPGRYVGVAPLELEDDEDFDNRMAEIHLELNALNEEASELAQLISNNFEEFVI
;
A
#
# COMPACT_ATOMS: atom_id res chain seq x y z
N PRO A 1 -2.98 -13.68 8.97
CA PRO A 1 -2.58 -14.41 7.74
C PRO A 1 -1.18 -15.02 7.86
N ALA A 2 -0.95 -16.23 7.32
CA ALA A 2 0.35 -16.90 7.37
C ALA A 2 1.46 -16.11 6.63
N SER A 3 1.10 -15.29 5.64
CA SER A 3 2.03 -14.40 4.92
C SER A 3 2.74 -13.39 5.82
N LEU A 4 2.11 -12.94 6.91
CA LEU A 4 2.76 -12.03 7.86
C LEU A 4 3.96 -12.68 8.56
N ASN A 5 3.94 -14.00 8.77
CA ASN A 5 5.05 -14.72 9.40
C ASN A 5 6.25 -14.88 8.44
N GLN A 6 6.02 -14.76 7.13
CA GLN A 6 7.09 -14.86 6.12
C GLN A 6 8.03 -13.65 6.16
N LEU A 7 7.65 -12.57 6.84
CA LEU A 7 8.47 -11.38 7.04
C LEU A 7 9.62 -11.61 8.05
N ASP A 8 9.44 -12.53 9.00
CA ASP A 8 10.28 -12.62 10.20
C ASP A 8 11.72 -13.02 9.87
N GLN A 9 11.89 -14.09 9.08
CA GLN A 9 13.20 -14.59 8.68
C GLN A 9 14.01 -13.60 7.82
N PRO A 10 13.48 -13.05 6.71
CA PRO A 10 14.26 -12.16 5.87
C PRO A 10 14.57 -10.82 6.57
N LEU A 11 13.64 -10.28 7.38
CA LEU A 11 13.91 -9.08 8.17
C LEU A 11 15.02 -9.33 9.21
N ALA A 12 14.97 -10.46 9.91
CA ALA A 12 15.99 -10.81 10.89
C ALA A 12 17.36 -11.03 10.22
N ALA A 13 17.40 -11.70 9.07
CA ALA A 13 18.63 -11.92 8.31
C ALA A 13 19.26 -10.59 7.86
N LEU A 14 18.44 -9.66 7.35
CA LEU A 14 18.92 -8.35 6.92
C LEU A 14 19.40 -7.51 8.11
N ASN A 15 18.62 -7.45 9.20
CA ASN A 15 19.01 -6.76 10.44
C ASN A 15 20.33 -7.28 11.00
N THR A 16 20.54 -8.60 10.97
CA THR A 16 21.79 -9.23 11.41
C THR A 16 22.96 -8.77 10.55
N ALA A 17 22.81 -8.77 9.22
CA ALA A 17 23.87 -8.36 8.30
C ALA A 17 24.27 -6.89 8.49
N VAL A 18 23.29 -5.97 8.54
CA VAL A 18 23.58 -4.54 8.71
C VAL A 18 24.12 -4.22 10.11
N SER A 19 23.64 -4.91 11.16
CA SER A 19 24.14 -4.75 12.52
C SER A 19 25.56 -5.25 12.70
N HIS A 20 25.90 -6.37 12.05
CA HIS A 20 27.27 -6.89 12.06
C HIS A 20 28.24 -5.88 11.43
N LEU A 21 27.90 -5.30 10.28
CA LEU A 21 28.72 -4.25 9.67
C LEU A 21 28.79 -3.00 10.55
N ALA A 22 27.66 -2.54 11.11
CA ALA A 22 27.60 -1.33 11.92
C ALA A 22 28.48 -1.41 13.19
N THR A 23 28.63 -2.61 13.75
CA THR A 23 29.43 -2.86 14.96
C THR A 23 30.90 -3.11 14.68
N THR A 24 31.24 -3.62 13.50
CA THR A 24 32.61 -3.99 13.13
C THR A 24 33.32 -2.93 12.29
N ALA A 25 32.59 -2.02 11.64
CA ALA A 25 33.16 -0.93 10.86
C ALA A 25 34.10 -0.06 11.72
N GLN A 26 35.26 0.26 11.16
CA GLN A 26 36.27 1.12 11.78
C GLN A 26 36.67 2.22 10.79
N PRO A 27 36.96 3.44 11.28
CA PRO A 27 37.44 4.51 10.42
C PRO A 27 38.73 4.11 9.69
N ASN A 28 38.84 4.52 8.42
CA ASN A 28 40.04 4.35 7.59
C ASN A 28 40.14 5.50 6.59
N ASP A 29 41.09 5.42 5.64
CA ASP A 29 41.33 6.49 4.66
C ASP A 29 40.09 6.80 3.79
N ASP A 30 39.22 5.81 3.57
CA ASP A 30 38.01 5.91 2.74
C ASP A 30 36.72 6.06 3.58
N LEU A 31 36.76 5.72 4.87
CA LEU A 31 35.58 5.63 5.75
C LEU A 31 35.71 6.56 6.96
N THR A 32 34.88 7.59 6.98
CA THR A 32 34.91 8.59 8.06
C THR A 32 34.16 8.11 9.31
N PRO A 33 34.56 8.57 10.52
CA PRO A 33 33.80 8.30 11.75
C PRO A 33 32.34 8.79 11.69
N ALA A 34 32.09 9.89 10.97
CA ALA A 34 30.75 10.45 10.80
C ALA A 34 29.83 9.52 10.00
N ALA A 35 30.32 8.97 8.89
CA ALA A 35 29.56 8.01 8.07
C ALA A 35 29.23 6.73 8.86
N ILE A 36 30.18 6.24 9.68
CA ILE A 36 29.93 5.09 10.56
C ILE A 36 28.84 5.40 11.59
N ALA A 37 28.89 6.58 12.22
CA ALA A 37 27.90 6.98 13.21
C ALA A 37 26.49 7.15 12.61
N GLU A 38 26.40 7.73 11.41
CA GLU A 38 25.14 7.87 10.67
C GLU A 38 24.54 6.50 10.33
N PHE A 39 25.36 5.58 9.81
CA PHE A 39 24.91 4.22 9.54
C PHE A 39 24.48 3.46 10.81
N GLN A 40 25.21 3.61 11.92
CA GLN A 40 24.82 3.03 13.21
C GLN A 40 23.46 3.56 13.69
N GLN A 41 23.21 4.86 13.53
CA GLN A 41 21.91 5.46 13.85
C GLN A 41 20.80 4.89 12.96
N GLN A 42 21.06 4.74 11.66
CA GLN A 42 20.11 4.17 10.71
C GLN A 42 19.75 2.71 11.06
N VAL A 43 20.75 1.89 11.38
CA VAL A 43 20.54 0.49 11.78
C VAL A 43 19.77 0.40 13.10
N ALA A 44 20.05 1.29 14.06
CA ALA A 44 19.29 1.36 15.31
C ALA A 44 17.83 1.75 15.07
N ALA A 45 17.57 2.71 14.18
CA ALA A 45 16.21 3.11 13.78
C ALA A 45 15.47 1.94 13.11
N LEU A 46 16.10 1.25 12.16
CA LEU A 46 15.53 0.07 11.50
C LEU A 46 15.15 -1.04 12.50
N ALA A 47 16.01 -1.29 13.49
CA ALA A 47 15.73 -2.26 14.54
C ALA A 47 14.54 -1.85 15.42
N ALA A 48 14.47 -0.56 15.81
CA ALA A 48 13.36 -0.02 16.59
C ALA A 48 12.04 -0.07 15.82
N ASP A 49 12.04 0.34 14.55
CA ASP A 49 10.87 0.30 13.66
C ASP A 49 10.40 -1.14 13.43
N GLY A 50 11.34 -2.07 13.23
CA GLY A 50 11.04 -3.49 13.10
C GLY A 50 10.39 -4.08 14.36
N GLN A 51 10.86 -3.68 15.55
CA GLN A 51 10.26 -4.10 16.81
C GLN A 51 8.87 -3.50 17.01
N ALA A 52 8.67 -2.21 16.72
CA ALA A 52 7.38 -1.55 16.80
C ALA A 52 6.35 -2.21 15.86
N PHE A 53 6.75 -2.49 14.61
CA PHE A 53 5.92 -3.22 13.65
C PHE A 53 5.52 -4.60 14.19
N TRP A 54 6.47 -5.36 14.75
CA TRP A 54 6.20 -6.71 15.27
C TRP A 54 5.21 -6.68 16.45
N GLN A 55 5.34 -5.70 17.35
CA GLN A 55 4.44 -5.52 18.49
C GLN A 55 3.02 -5.16 18.04
N GLU A 56 2.86 -4.21 17.11
CA GLU A 56 1.54 -3.84 16.60
C GLU A 56 0.91 -5.02 15.85
N ARG A 57 1.70 -5.73 15.02
CA ARG A 57 1.26 -6.94 14.33
C ARG A 57 0.73 -7.99 15.31
N GLN A 58 1.47 -8.26 16.39
CA GLN A 58 1.06 -9.27 17.37
C GLN A 58 -0.21 -8.86 18.11
N THR A 59 -0.28 -7.60 18.54
CA THR A 59 -1.47 -7.03 19.21
C THR A 59 -2.69 -7.13 18.30
N LEU A 60 -2.55 -6.70 17.04
CA LEU A 60 -3.63 -6.76 16.05
C LEU A 60 -4.11 -8.19 15.80
N LEU A 61 -3.19 -9.15 15.64
CA LEU A 61 -3.55 -10.55 15.45
C LEU A 61 -4.27 -11.13 16.67
N SER A 62 -3.79 -10.81 17.87
CA SER A 62 -4.45 -11.22 19.12
C SER A 62 -5.89 -10.68 19.19
N ASP A 63 -6.07 -9.38 18.94
CA ASP A 63 -7.38 -8.74 18.96
C ASP A 63 -8.33 -9.32 17.91
N LEU A 64 -7.82 -9.61 16.70
CA LEU A 64 -8.58 -10.26 15.63
C LEU A 64 -9.01 -11.68 16.02
N THR A 65 -8.15 -12.46 16.67
CA THR A 65 -8.54 -13.79 17.19
C THR A 65 -9.57 -13.71 18.31
N GLY A 66 -9.59 -12.60 19.05
CA GLY A 66 -10.58 -12.29 20.08
C GLY A 66 -12.00 -12.04 19.53
N LEU A 67 -12.17 -11.93 18.21
CA LEU A 67 -13.50 -11.81 17.58
C LEU A 67 -14.34 -13.10 17.71
N GLY A 68 -13.75 -14.22 18.11
CA GLY A 68 -14.48 -15.46 18.36
C GLY A 68 -15.06 -16.09 17.09
N ASP A 69 -16.04 -16.96 17.26
CA ASP A 69 -16.64 -17.70 16.16
C ASP A 69 -17.55 -16.81 15.30
N LEU A 70 -17.30 -16.82 13.99
CA LEU A 70 -18.10 -16.15 12.96
C LEU A 70 -18.86 -17.18 12.09
N SER A 71 -18.83 -18.46 12.45
CA SER A 71 -19.63 -19.50 11.81
C SER A 71 -21.12 -19.30 12.19
N GLY A 72 -21.97 -19.11 11.18
CA GLY A 72 -23.41 -18.80 11.36
C GLY A 72 -23.87 -17.47 10.77
N LEU A 73 -22.95 -16.61 10.30
CA LEU A 73 -23.30 -15.32 9.68
C LEU A 73 -24.20 -15.43 8.44
N ALA A 74 -24.12 -16.54 7.71
CA ALA A 74 -24.92 -16.75 6.50
C ALA A 74 -26.45 -16.78 6.77
N GLN A 75 -26.88 -16.94 8.02
CA GLN A 75 -28.27 -17.29 8.35
C GLN A 75 -29.11 -16.09 8.81
N ALA A 76 -28.53 -14.93 9.10
CA ALA A 76 -29.26 -13.75 9.56
C ALA A 76 -28.59 -12.43 9.18
N ASN A 77 -29.32 -11.53 8.53
CA ASN A 77 -28.84 -10.21 8.12
C ASN A 77 -28.31 -9.39 9.33
N ALA A 78 -29.05 -9.35 10.43
CA ALA A 78 -28.61 -8.67 11.65
C ALA A 78 -27.27 -9.21 12.20
N ALA A 79 -27.01 -10.52 12.06
CA ALA A 79 -25.74 -11.10 12.48
C ALA A 79 -24.59 -10.67 11.54
N GLN A 80 -24.85 -10.53 10.24
CA GLN A 80 -23.89 -10.02 9.26
C GLN A 80 -23.51 -8.57 9.54
N HIS A 81 -24.49 -7.73 9.87
CA HIS A 81 -24.23 -6.35 10.30
C HIS A 81 -23.38 -6.30 11.57
N ALA A 82 -23.77 -7.05 12.61
CA ALA A 82 -23.03 -7.10 13.86
C ALA A 82 -21.58 -7.57 13.65
N ALA A 83 -21.34 -8.54 12.77
CA ALA A 83 -19.98 -8.97 12.45
C ALA A 83 -19.16 -7.92 11.70
N ARG A 84 -19.75 -7.23 10.71
CA ARG A 84 -19.10 -6.12 10.02
C ARG A 84 -18.71 -5.02 11.02
N GLU A 85 -19.65 -4.60 11.88
CA GLU A 85 -19.42 -3.54 12.88
C GLU A 85 -18.30 -3.88 13.85
N ARG A 86 -18.17 -5.15 14.22
CA ARG A 86 -17.05 -5.62 15.04
C ARG A 86 -15.70 -5.52 14.34
N LEU A 87 -15.68 -5.53 13.00
CA LEU A 87 -14.47 -5.36 12.19
C LEU A 87 -14.13 -3.89 11.91
N ASP A 88 -15.08 -2.95 12.02
CA ASP A 88 -14.87 -1.52 11.75
C ASP A 88 -13.61 -0.95 12.45
N PRO A 89 -13.33 -1.21 13.74
CA PRO A 89 -12.15 -0.67 14.42
C PRO A 89 -10.81 -1.22 13.90
N PHE A 90 -10.83 -2.34 13.19
CA PHE A 90 -9.63 -3.02 12.70
C PHE A 90 -9.16 -2.44 11.36
N ILE A 91 -10.04 -1.86 10.56
CA ILE A 91 -9.71 -1.31 9.23
C ILE A 91 -8.62 -0.24 9.27
N PRO A 92 -8.70 0.81 10.11
CA PRO A 92 -7.62 1.79 10.20
C PRO A 92 -6.31 1.16 10.70
N ARG A 93 -6.38 0.15 11.58
CA ARG A 93 -5.18 -0.56 12.08
C ARG A 93 -4.52 -1.42 11.02
N LEU A 94 -5.30 -2.09 10.17
CA LEU A 94 -4.81 -2.85 9.02
C LEU A 94 -4.15 -1.93 7.98
N LYS A 95 -4.77 -0.79 7.68
CA LYS A 95 -4.18 0.25 6.81
C LYS A 95 -2.87 0.80 7.41
N ALA A 96 -2.86 1.09 8.72
CA ALA A 96 -1.66 1.56 9.41
C ALA A 96 -0.54 0.53 9.39
N LEU A 97 -0.86 -0.75 9.64
CA LEU A 97 0.10 -1.85 9.56
C LEU A 97 0.68 -2.01 8.14
N GLN A 98 -0.16 -1.87 7.11
CA GLN A 98 0.29 -1.88 5.71
C GLN A 98 1.26 -0.70 5.41
N LYS A 99 0.91 0.52 5.86
CA LYS A 99 1.76 1.71 5.70
C LYS A 99 3.10 1.52 6.44
N SER A 100 3.06 1.02 7.68
CA SER A 100 4.25 0.71 8.49
C SER A 100 5.15 -0.35 7.86
N LEU A 101 4.57 -1.45 7.34
CA LEU A 101 5.33 -2.48 6.63
C LEU A 101 6.06 -1.93 5.40
N THR A 102 5.37 -1.11 4.61
CA THR A 102 5.96 -0.47 3.42
C THR A 102 7.14 0.43 3.80
N ALA A 103 6.98 1.24 4.84
CA ALA A 103 8.04 2.10 5.36
C ALA A 103 9.24 1.28 5.89
N LEU A 104 8.97 0.20 6.62
CA LEU A 104 10.00 -0.68 7.18
C LEU A 104 10.85 -1.33 6.09
N VAL A 105 10.23 -1.89 5.04
CA VAL A 105 10.98 -2.50 3.93
C VAL A 105 11.79 -1.47 3.15
N ARG A 106 11.25 -0.25 2.98
CA ARG A 106 12.00 0.86 2.39
C ARG A 106 13.22 1.22 3.23
N GLU A 107 13.08 1.26 4.55
CA GLU A 107 14.21 1.55 5.45
C GLU A 107 15.27 0.44 5.44
N ALA A 108 14.83 -0.82 5.43
CA ALA A 108 15.69 -1.98 5.23
C ALA A 108 16.52 -1.88 3.94
N GLY A 109 15.88 -1.48 2.84
CA GLY A 109 16.56 -1.24 1.56
C GLY A 109 17.59 -0.11 1.65
N ARG A 110 17.23 1.01 2.31
CA ARG A 110 18.16 2.14 2.52
C ARG A 110 19.37 1.74 3.37
N ALA A 111 19.17 1.02 4.47
CA ALA A 111 20.27 0.55 5.32
C ALA A 111 21.20 -0.41 4.55
N ARG A 112 20.64 -1.32 3.76
CA ARG A 112 21.45 -2.19 2.88
C ARG A 112 22.27 -1.37 1.89
N ASP A 113 21.67 -0.35 1.27
CA ASP A 113 22.34 0.47 0.28
C ASP A 113 23.44 1.35 0.89
N ALA A 114 23.21 1.92 2.06
CA ALA A 114 24.21 2.63 2.85
C ALA A 114 25.40 1.71 3.20
N ALA A 115 25.12 0.47 3.63
CA ALA A 115 26.15 -0.53 3.88
C ALA A 115 27.06 -0.76 2.66
N GLU A 116 26.52 -0.76 1.43
CA GLU A 116 27.33 -0.98 0.23
C GLU A 116 28.04 0.27 -0.27
N LYS A 117 27.32 1.39 -0.31
CA LYS A 117 27.75 2.60 -1.01
C LYS A 117 28.52 3.53 -0.10
N GLU A 118 28.04 3.71 1.14
CA GLU A 118 28.61 4.67 2.10
C GLU A 118 29.70 4.02 2.94
N LEU A 119 29.51 2.74 3.32
CA LEU A 119 30.51 1.99 4.09
C LEU A 119 31.52 1.22 3.24
N ASN A 120 31.40 1.30 1.91
CA ASN A 120 32.18 0.49 0.97
C ASN A 120 32.15 -1.01 1.36
N GLY A 121 30.99 -1.50 1.80
CA GLY A 121 30.84 -2.84 2.37
C GLY A 121 31.31 -3.96 1.45
N ARG A 122 31.32 -3.77 0.12
CA ARG A 122 31.85 -4.75 -0.83
C ARG A 122 33.33 -5.07 -0.63
N SER A 123 34.08 -4.15 -0.04
CA SER A 123 35.48 -4.32 0.30
C SER A 123 35.68 -4.81 1.74
N ALA A 124 34.62 -4.81 2.56
CA ALA A 124 34.64 -5.21 3.96
C ALA A 124 34.40 -6.71 4.12
N THR A 125 35.29 -7.41 4.82
CA THR A 125 35.13 -8.84 5.16
C THR A 125 33.92 -9.10 6.05
N ALA A 126 33.46 -8.09 6.79
CA ALA A 126 32.30 -8.17 7.67
C ALA A 126 30.95 -8.08 6.93
N TRP A 127 30.94 -7.79 5.62
CA TRP A 127 29.73 -7.64 4.84
C TRP A 127 29.46 -8.84 3.95
N ASP A 128 28.41 -9.60 4.27
CA ASP A 128 27.90 -10.65 3.38
C ASP A 128 26.89 -10.06 2.40
N HIS A 129 27.40 -9.54 1.27
CA HIS A 129 26.58 -9.01 0.17
C HIS A 129 25.52 -10.00 -0.31
N LYS A 130 25.85 -11.29 -0.40
CA LYS A 130 24.95 -12.30 -0.97
C LYS A 130 23.75 -12.50 -0.03
N THR A 131 24.02 -12.65 1.26
CA THR A 131 22.97 -12.81 2.27
C THR A 131 22.10 -11.55 2.36
N ALA A 132 22.70 -10.35 2.42
CA ALA A 132 21.94 -9.10 2.49
C ALA A 132 21.06 -8.86 1.26
N ARG A 133 21.58 -9.14 0.05
CA ARG A 133 20.80 -9.03 -1.20
C ARG A 133 19.62 -10.00 -1.21
N THR A 134 19.86 -11.25 -0.83
CA THR A 134 18.81 -12.28 -0.82
C THR A 134 17.75 -11.96 0.22
N ALA A 135 18.16 -11.58 1.44
CA ALA A 135 17.26 -11.20 2.51
C ALA A 135 16.37 -10.00 2.12
N LEU A 136 16.90 -8.98 1.44
CA LEU A 136 16.09 -7.87 0.96
C LEU A 136 15.06 -8.30 -0.09
N ALA A 137 15.46 -9.11 -1.08
CA ALA A 137 14.55 -9.61 -2.11
C ALA A 137 13.43 -10.49 -1.51
N ASP A 138 13.78 -11.36 -0.57
CA ASP A 138 12.81 -12.20 0.15
C ASP A 138 11.88 -11.34 1.03
N LEU A 139 12.40 -10.28 1.66
CA LEU A 139 11.60 -9.35 2.44
C LEU A 139 10.60 -8.58 1.58
N GLU A 140 11.00 -8.14 0.39
CA GLU A 140 10.12 -7.49 -0.59
C GLU A 140 9.00 -8.42 -1.06
N ALA A 141 9.33 -9.67 -1.41
CA ALA A 141 8.34 -10.67 -1.79
C ALA A 141 7.37 -10.99 -0.63
N ALA A 142 7.88 -11.14 0.59
CA ALA A 142 7.06 -11.35 1.78
C ALA A 142 6.17 -10.13 2.08
N ARG A 143 6.67 -8.91 1.84
CA ARG A 143 5.90 -7.66 1.94
C ARG A 143 4.74 -7.63 0.95
N ASP A 144 4.97 -8.04 -0.30
CA ASP A 144 3.89 -8.11 -1.29
C ASP A 144 2.81 -9.12 -0.89
N ALA A 145 3.20 -10.31 -0.44
CA ALA A 145 2.27 -11.33 0.03
C ALA A 145 1.49 -10.88 1.29
N ALA A 146 2.16 -10.20 2.22
CA ALA A 146 1.53 -9.64 3.42
C ALA A 146 0.56 -8.51 3.07
N THR A 147 0.96 -7.56 2.22
CA THR A 147 0.12 -6.46 1.75
C THR A 147 -1.11 -6.97 1.00
N ALA A 148 -0.96 -7.96 0.12
CA ALA A 148 -2.10 -8.57 -0.58
C ALA A 148 -3.12 -9.16 0.41
N ALA A 149 -2.66 -9.90 1.42
CA ALA A 149 -3.54 -10.48 2.44
C ALA A 149 -4.24 -9.42 3.30
N LEU A 150 -3.57 -8.31 3.63
CA LEU A 150 -4.18 -7.19 4.35
C LEU A 150 -5.23 -6.48 3.49
N LYS A 151 -4.91 -6.23 2.22
CA LYS A 151 -5.84 -5.60 1.25
C LYS A 151 -7.09 -6.42 1.02
N GLU A 152 -6.96 -7.75 0.96
CA GLU A 152 -8.13 -8.63 0.80
C GLU A 152 -9.11 -8.48 1.96
N LEU A 153 -8.62 -8.45 3.21
CA LEU A 153 -9.46 -8.26 4.39
C LEU A 153 -10.15 -6.88 4.38
N ILE A 154 -9.41 -5.83 4.05
CA ILE A 154 -9.94 -4.46 3.93
C ILE A 154 -11.01 -4.41 2.84
N TYR A 155 -10.73 -4.98 1.67
CA TYR A 155 -11.64 -5.01 0.54
C TYR A 155 -12.97 -5.65 0.91
N TRP A 156 -12.97 -6.85 1.48
CA TRP A 156 -14.21 -7.53 1.83
C TRP A 156 -15.03 -6.80 2.89
N HIS A 157 -14.36 -6.16 3.85
CA HIS A 157 -15.04 -5.28 4.79
C HIS A 157 -15.68 -4.08 4.08
N THR A 158 -14.95 -3.39 3.22
CA THR A 158 -15.47 -2.26 2.44
C THR A 158 -16.66 -2.67 1.59
N GLN A 159 -16.59 -3.82 0.90
CA GLN A 159 -17.71 -4.34 0.11
C GLN A 159 -18.93 -4.69 0.98
N ALA A 160 -18.71 -5.32 2.14
CA ALA A 160 -19.78 -5.61 3.08
C ALA A 160 -20.45 -4.32 3.58
N ASN A 161 -19.65 -3.32 3.94
CA ASN A 161 -20.13 -2.00 4.36
C ASN A 161 -20.94 -1.31 3.25
N TRP A 162 -20.40 -1.29 2.03
CA TRP A 162 -21.05 -0.68 0.86
C TRP A 162 -22.42 -1.31 0.57
N LEU A 163 -22.51 -2.64 0.64
CA LEU A 163 -23.75 -3.37 0.39
C LEU A 163 -24.76 -3.11 1.51
N GLN A 164 -24.34 -3.24 2.77
CA GLN A 164 -25.19 -3.10 3.95
C GLN A 164 -25.69 -1.67 4.17
N SER A 165 -24.93 -0.64 3.79
CA SER A 165 -25.38 0.76 3.91
C SER A 165 -26.51 1.08 2.93
N ARG A 166 -26.51 0.44 1.75
CA ARG A 166 -27.50 0.66 0.68
C ARG A 166 -28.70 -0.28 0.77
N PHE A 167 -28.49 -1.49 1.28
CA PHE A 167 -29.53 -2.51 1.46
C PHE A 167 -29.55 -3.01 2.91
N PRO A 168 -29.92 -2.16 3.89
CA PRO A 168 -29.83 -2.50 5.32
C PRO A 168 -30.70 -3.70 5.71
N GLU A 169 -31.83 -3.90 5.03
CA GLU A 169 -32.73 -5.03 5.25
C GLU A 169 -32.33 -6.28 4.44
N GLY A 170 -31.27 -6.22 3.64
CA GLY A 170 -30.81 -7.33 2.80
C GLY A 170 -31.78 -7.69 1.68
N VAL A 171 -32.74 -6.81 1.41
CA VAL A 171 -33.73 -6.93 0.34
C VAL A 171 -33.57 -5.77 -0.63
N TYR A 172 -33.99 -5.99 -1.88
CA TYR A 172 -33.97 -4.96 -2.89
C TYR A 172 -34.79 -3.74 -2.46
N THR A 173 -34.22 -2.56 -2.64
CA THR A 173 -34.89 -1.26 -2.56
C THR A 173 -34.32 -0.37 -3.65
N ASP A 174 -35.10 0.60 -4.12
CA ASP A 174 -34.59 1.60 -5.06
C ASP A 174 -33.57 2.49 -4.33
N VAL A 175 -32.41 2.68 -4.94
CA VAL A 175 -31.28 3.45 -4.39
C VAL A 175 -30.87 4.48 -5.45
N LEU A 176 -30.95 5.75 -5.07
CA LEU A 176 -30.65 6.87 -5.95
C LEU A 176 -29.23 6.74 -6.52
N GLY A 177 -29.09 6.92 -7.84
CA GLY A 177 -27.84 6.78 -8.57
C GLY A 177 -27.33 5.35 -8.74
N LEU A 178 -28.03 4.33 -8.23
CA LEU A 178 -27.60 2.93 -8.30
C LEU A 178 -28.63 2.02 -9.00
N CYS A 179 -29.86 1.93 -8.48
CA CYS A 179 -30.87 1.02 -9.00
C CYS A 179 -32.29 1.55 -8.78
N ASN A 180 -33.18 1.26 -9.73
CA ASN A 180 -34.60 1.59 -9.65
C ASN A 180 -35.44 0.58 -10.46
N VAL A 181 -36.59 0.15 -9.93
CA VAL A 181 -37.58 -0.65 -10.67
C VAL A 181 -38.55 0.29 -11.38
N VAL A 182 -38.56 0.24 -12.71
CA VAL A 182 -39.43 1.08 -13.54
C VAL A 182 -40.43 0.26 -14.35
N SER A 183 -41.63 0.82 -14.52
CA SER A 183 -42.67 0.18 -15.31
C SER A 183 -42.40 0.34 -16.81
N ARG A 184 -42.94 -0.57 -17.64
CA ARG A 184 -42.88 -0.41 -19.11
C ARG A 184 -43.56 0.88 -19.58
N ALA A 185 -44.57 1.35 -18.86
CA ALA A 185 -45.24 2.60 -19.18
C ALA A 185 -44.32 3.82 -18.94
N ASP A 186 -43.45 3.77 -17.92
CA ASP A 186 -42.47 4.83 -17.67
C ASP A 186 -41.32 4.78 -18.68
N ILE A 187 -40.90 3.58 -19.10
CA ILE A 187 -39.94 3.40 -20.19
C ILE A 187 -40.46 4.01 -21.49
N ALA A 188 -41.73 3.78 -21.83
CA ALA A 188 -42.35 4.34 -23.03
C ALA A 188 -42.43 5.88 -23.02
N LYS A 189 -42.50 6.52 -21.84
CA LYS A 189 -42.43 7.99 -21.71
C LYS A 189 -41.05 8.56 -22.03
N HIS A 190 -40.01 7.72 -22.03
CA HIS A 190 -38.63 8.08 -22.32
C HIS A 190 -38.16 7.50 -23.66
N ASP A 191 -39.05 7.43 -24.64
CA ASP A 191 -38.77 6.94 -26.01
C ASP A 191 -38.17 5.52 -26.03
N ASP A 192 -38.64 4.65 -25.12
CA ASP A 192 -38.15 3.29 -24.92
C ASP A 192 -36.64 3.17 -24.60
N SER A 193 -36.00 4.26 -24.19
CA SER A 193 -34.57 4.31 -23.84
C SER A 193 -34.29 3.53 -22.56
N LEU A 194 -33.34 2.59 -22.57
CA LEU A 194 -32.93 1.83 -21.38
C LEU A 194 -31.73 2.41 -20.64
N THR A 195 -31.28 3.63 -20.97
CA THR A 195 -30.17 4.31 -20.26
C THR A 195 -30.50 4.49 -18.78
N PRO A 196 -29.76 3.86 -17.84
CA PRO A 196 -30.11 3.85 -16.41
C PRO A 196 -30.27 5.24 -15.80
N GLY A 197 -29.40 6.19 -16.18
CA GLY A 197 -29.41 7.56 -15.65
C GLY A 197 -30.72 8.33 -15.81
N ARG A 198 -31.61 7.91 -16.73
CA ARG A 198 -32.96 8.47 -16.86
C ARG A 198 -33.90 8.10 -15.72
N TYR A 199 -33.59 7.02 -15.00
CA TYR A 199 -34.47 6.37 -14.04
C TYR A 199 -33.92 6.37 -12.61
N VAL A 200 -32.60 6.24 -12.45
CA VAL A 200 -31.98 6.12 -11.11
C VAL A 200 -31.65 7.47 -10.46
N GLY A 201 -31.67 8.58 -11.21
CA GLY A 201 -31.24 9.88 -10.69
C GLY A 201 -29.74 9.96 -10.42
N VAL A 202 -29.31 10.94 -9.63
CA VAL A 202 -27.90 11.16 -9.25
C VAL A 202 -27.76 11.07 -7.74
N ALA A 203 -26.92 10.16 -7.26
CA ALA A 203 -26.61 10.07 -5.84
C ALA A 203 -25.91 11.36 -5.36
N PRO A 204 -26.11 11.79 -4.10
CA PRO A 204 -25.23 12.77 -3.48
C PRO A 204 -23.78 12.26 -3.55
N LEU A 205 -22.83 13.16 -3.82
CA LEU A 205 -21.40 12.82 -3.77
C LEU A 205 -21.05 12.40 -2.33
N GLU A 206 -20.89 11.09 -2.12
CA GLU A 206 -20.23 10.55 -0.92
C GLU A 206 -18.73 10.73 -1.11
N LEU A 207 -18.09 11.53 -0.25
CA LEU A 207 -16.64 11.68 -0.17
C LEU A 207 -16.05 10.40 0.44
N GLU A 208 -15.96 9.32 -0.32
CA GLU A 208 -15.22 8.12 0.11
C GLU A 208 -13.72 8.29 -0.17
N ASP A 209 -12.92 8.36 0.90
CA ASP A 209 -11.45 8.25 0.99
C ASP A 209 -10.67 8.89 -0.19
N ASP A 210 -10.72 10.22 -0.26
CA ASP A 210 -10.01 11.09 -1.24
C ASP A 210 -8.48 10.89 -1.29
N GLU A 211 -7.86 10.11 -0.39
CA GLU A 211 -6.42 9.83 -0.45
C GLU A 211 -6.03 9.17 -1.79
N ASP A 212 -6.83 8.25 -2.35
CA ASP A 212 -6.50 7.61 -3.63
C ASP A 212 -6.75 8.54 -4.83
N PHE A 213 -7.75 9.44 -4.75
CA PHE A 213 -8.03 10.41 -5.81
C PHE A 213 -6.95 11.49 -5.88
N ASP A 214 -6.61 12.09 -4.75
CA ASP A 214 -5.59 13.14 -4.68
C ASP A 214 -4.21 12.62 -5.09
N ASN A 215 -3.84 11.43 -4.61
CA ASN A 215 -2.59 10.78 -5.01
C ASN A 215 -2.58 10.46 -6.51
N ARG A 216 -3.69 9.94 -7.06
CA ARG A 216 -3.78 9.64 -8.49
C ARG A 216 -3.75 10.91 -9.34
N MET A 217 -4.37 12.00 -8.89
CA MET A 217 -4.30 13.29 -9.59
C MET A 217 -2.90 13.88 -9.55
N ALA A 218 -2.21 13.80 -8.41
CA ALA A 218 -0.82 14.23 -8.30
C ALA A 218 0.09 13.42 -9.24
N GLU A 219 -0.07 12.10 -9.29
CA GLU A 219 0.67 11.21 -10.20
C GLU A 219 0.42 11.58 -11.67
N ILE A 220 -0.84 11.70 -12.08
CA ILE A 220 -1.20 12.08 -13.46
C ILE A 220 -0.64 13.46 -13.80
N HIS A 221 -0.65 14.41 -12.85
CA HIS A 221 -0.13 15.75 -13.08
C HIS A 221 1.39 15.75 -13.26
N LEU A 222 2.12 14.93 -12.50
CA LEU A 222 3.56 14.75 -12.67
C LEU A 222 3.90 14.11 -14.03
N GLU A 223 3.17 13.05 -14.41
CA GLU A 223 3.35 12.39 -15.71
C GLU A 223 3.05 13.35 -16.87
N LEU A 224 1.99 14.14 -16.77
CA LEU A 224 1.64 15.16 -17.77
C LEU A 224 2.74 16.22 -17.92
N ASN A 225 3.34 16.65 -16.82
CA ASN A 225 4.42 17.64 -16.85
C ASN A 225 5.67 17.08 -17.53
N ALA A 226 6.06 15.84 -17.22
CA ALA A 226 7.19 15.17 -17.88
C ALA A 226 6.96 15.02 -19.40
N LEU A 227 5.75 14.62 -19.81
CA LEU A 227 5.38 14.53 -21.24
C LEU A 227 5.41 15.90 -21.94
N ASN A 228 5.03 16.98 -21.25
CA ASN A 228 5.10 18.33 -21.80
C ASN A 228 6.55 18.81 -21.97
N GLU A 229 7.45 18.47 -21.05
CA GLU A 229 8.88 18.78 -21.17
C GLU A 229 9.48 18.06 -22.39
N GLU A 230 9.24 16.75 -22.52
CA GLU A 230 9.70 15.96 -23.67
C GLU A 230 9.15 16.49 -25.00
N ALA A 231 7.85 16.84 -25.02
CA ALA A 231 7.23 17.44 -26.20
C ALA A 231 7.87 18.79 -26.58
N SER A 232 8.24 19.61 -25.60
CA SER A 232 8.92 20.88 -25.83
C SER A 232 10.32 20.70 -26.40
N GLU A 233 11.07 19.71 -25.90
CA GLU A 233 12.40 19.36 -26.42
C GLU A 233 12.33 18.89 -27.87
N LEU A 234 11.38 17.99 -28.18
CA LEU A 234 11.12 17.51 -29.53
C LEU A 234 10.71 18.66 -30.47
N ALA A 235 9.85 19.56 -30.01
CA ALA A 235 9.44 20.73 -30.80
C ALA A 235 10.64 21.63 -31.13
N GLN A 236 11.53 21.88 -30.17
CA GLN A 236 12.74 22.67 -30.39
C GLN A 236 13.70 21.99 -31.37
N LEU A 237 13.89 20.67 -31.24
CA LEU A 237 14.73 19.89 -32.15
C LEU A 237 14.19 19.94 -33.58
N ILE A 238 12.88 19.78 -33.76
CA ILE A 238 12.24 19.88 -35.07
C ILE A 238 12.44 21.28 -35.66
N SER A 239 12.27 22.34 -34.86
CA SER A 239 12.49 23.72 -35.30
C SER A 239 13.94 23.94 -35.77
N ASN A 240 14.91 23.50 -34.97
CA ASN A 240 16.33 23.64 -35.29
C ASN A 240 16.69 22.89 -36.58
N ASN A 241 16.22 21.64 -36.72
CA ASN A 241 16.45 20.84 -37.92
C ASN A 241 15.85 21.52 -39.17
N PHE A 242 14.67 22.14 -39.04
CA PHE A 242 14.02 22.83 -40.15
C PHE A 242 14.78 24.10 -40.55
N GLU A 243 15.30 24.86 -39.59
CA GLU A 243 16.16 26.02 -39.84
C GLU A 243 17.45 25.62 -40.57
N GLU A 244 18.07 24.50 -40.20
CA GLU A 244 19.25 23.96 -40.90
C GLU A 244 18.95 23.55 -42.36
N PHE A 245 17.73 23.10 -42.68
CA PHE A 245 17.34 22.74 -44.05
C PHE A 245 17.02 23.95 -44.95
N VAL A 246 16.73 25.13 -44.38
CA VAL A 246 16.30 26.33 -45.12
C VAL A 246 17.50 27.25 -45.47
N ILE A 247 18.72 26.86 -45.09
CA ILE A 247 20.00 27.48 -45.50
C ILE A 247 20.64 26.69 -46.64
#